data_AF-A0A7X7PJ46-F1
#
_entry.id   AF-A0A7X7PJ46-F1
#
_cell.length_a   1.000
_cell.length_b   1.000
_cell.length_c   1.000
_cell.angle_alpha   90.00
_cell.angle_beta   90.00
_cell.angle_gamma   90.00
#
_symmetry.space_group_name_H-M   'P 1'
#
loop_
_entity.id
_entity.type
_entity.pdbx_description
1 polymer ?
#
loop_
_entity_poly.entity_id
_entity_poly.type
_entity_poly.pdbx_seq_one_letter_code
_entity_poly.pdbx_strand_id
1 'polypeptide(L)'
;MPFRNLLLIAALVLAGCTAATSPSSRVDETRVRMLLTSLAHDSMQGRRAGTESAAQAARFIAQHMEEIGLTPAGDSAFHQRVFAARVQVNGRRRMMVVPDEAALDTVPESDRIYDANVVGVIRGSDPALRDEAIVVGAHFDHIGIIEPVDGDSIANGADDDASGVVAVLEIARALRHGPAPKRTVIFVAFAGEEGGGIGS
;
A
#
# COMPACT_ATOMS: atom_id res chain seq x y z
N MET A 1 45.29 -51.58 -35.62
CA MET A 1 44.84 -50.82 -34.43
C MET A 1 44.51 -49.39 -34.90
N PRO A 2 43.24 -49.07 -35.22
CA PRO A 2 42.90 -47.79 -35.85
C PRO A 2 42.65 -46.68 -34.84
N PHE A 3 43.18 -45.49 -35.12
CA PHE A 3 42.92 -44.24 -34.40
C PHE A 3 41.46 -43.79 -34.65
N ARG A 4 40.71 -43.53 -33.58
CA ARG A 4 39.37 -42.93 -33.63
C ARG A 4 39.47 -41.42 -33.35
N ASN A 5 39.19 -40.63 -34.37
CA ASN A 5 38.97 -39.18 -34.29
C ASN A 5 37.78 -38.87 -33.39
N LEU A 6 37.98 -38.02 -32.38
CA LEU A 6 36.91 -37.46 -31.55
C LEU A 6 36.61 -36.03 -32.03
N LEU A 7 35.49 -35.86 -32.73
CA LEU A 7 34.94 -34.55 -33.07
C LEU A 7 34.44 -33.86 -31.78
N LEU A 8 35.00 -32.71 -31.42
CA LEU A 8 34.39 -31.76 -30.50
C LEU A 8 33.38 -30.90 -31.26
N ILE A 9 32.10 -31.05 -30.95
CA ILE A 9 31.05 -30.13 -31.39
C ILE A 9 30.99 -28.98 -30.36
N ALA A 10 31.46 -27.80 -30.75
CA ALA A 10 31.28 -26.58 -29.97
C ALA A 10 29.83 -26.08 -30.17
N ALA A 11 28.99 -26.24 -29.14
CA ALA A 11 27.66 -25.65 -29.11
C ALA A 11 27.79 -24.15 -28.83
N LEU A 12 27.57 -23.32 -29.85
CA LEU A 12 27.50 -21.87 -29.74
C LEU A 12 26.15 -21.50 -29.10
N VAL A 13 26.15 -21.24 -27.79
CA VAL A 13 24.99 -20.69 -27.09
C VAL A 13 24.89 -19.21 -27.43
N LEU A 14 23.97 -18.86 -28.32
CA LEU A 14 23.56 -17.48 -28.58
C LEU A 14 22.79 -16.97 -27.35
N ALA A 15 23.50 -16.35 -26.41
CA ALA A 15 22.90 -15.57 -25.33
C ALA A 15 22.27 -14.31 -25.94
N GLY A 16 20.98 -14.38 -26.27
CA GLY A 16 20.18 -13.21 -26.60
C GLY A 16 20.12 -12.29 -25.38
N CYS A 17 20.91 -11.21 -25.39
CA CYS A 17 20.78 -10.13 -24.43
C CYS A 17 19.46 -9.41 -24.72
N THR A 18 18.39 -9.79 -24.04
CA THR A 18 17.22 -8.93 -23.91
C THR A 18 17.60 -7.81 -22.94
N ALA A 19 17.90 -6.63 -23.47
CA ALA A 19 18.06 -5.44 -22.66
C ALA A 19 16.71 -5.14 -21.98
N ALA A 20 16.58 -5.52 -20.71
CA ALA A 20 15.43 -5.16 -19.90
C ALA A 20 15.31 -3.63 -19.89
N THR A 21 14.22 -3.11 -20.46
CA THR A 21 13.93 -1.69 -20.45
C THR A 21 13.75 -1.26 -19.00
N SER A 22 14.65 -0.41 -18.49
CA SER A 22 14.51 0.10 -17.13
C SER A 22 13.19 0.85 -17.00
N PRO A 23 12.39 0.59 -15.94
CA PRO A 23 11.16 1.32 -15.71
C PRO A 23 11.43 2.83 -15.69
N SER A 24 10.67 3.58 -16.47
CA SER A 24 10.81 5.04 -16.56
C SER A 24 10.44 5.69 -15.23
N SER A 25 11.24 6.66 -14.77
CA SER A 25 10.91 7.51 -13.61
C SER A 25 9.77 8.50 -13.88
N ARG A 26 9.26 8.58 -15.13
CA ARG A 26 8.10 9.40 -15.47
C ARG A 26 6.81 8.74 -15.01
N VAL A 27 5.85 9.56 -14.59
CA VAL A 27 4.48 9.14 -14.28
C VAL A 27 3.86 8.45 -15.50
N ASP A 28 3.24 7.30 -15.27
CA ASP A 28 2.58 6.49 -16.31
C ASP A 28 1.06 6.60 -16.15
N GLU A 29 0.41 7.27 -17.10
CA GLU A 29 -1.06 7.46 -17.07
C GLU A 29 -1.81 6.13 -17.05
N THR A 30 -1.30 5.10 -17.74
CA THR A 30 -1.95 3.79 -17.79
C THR A 30 -1.96 3.14 -16.41
N ARG A 31 -0.83 3.23 -15.70
CA ARG A 31 -0.70 2.71 -14.33
C ARG A 31 -1.55 3.51 -13.35
N VAL A 32 -1.51 4.85 -13.43
CA VAL A 32 -2.34 5.74 -12.59
C VAL A 32 -3.82 5.39 -12.74
N ARG A 33 -4.29 5.27 -13.98
CA ARG A 33 -5.68 4.90 -14.27
C ARG A 33 -6.02 3.51 -13.73
N MET A 34 -5.15 2.53 -13.93
CA MET A 34 -5.36 1.17 -13.42
C MET A 34 -5.49 1.17 -11.89
N LEU A 35 -4.57 1.81 -11.17
CA LEU A 35 -4.62 1.84 -9.70
C LEU A 35 -5.87 2.56 -9.19
N LEU A 36 -6.15 3.75 -9.74
CA LEU A 36 -7.28 4.58 -9.31
C LEU A 36 -8.60 3.84 -9.52
N THR A 37 -8.80 3.30 -10.73
CA THR A 37 -10.03 2.56 -11.05
C THR A 37 -10.15 1.27 -10.26
N SER A 38 -9.04 0.61 -9.88
CA SER A 38 -9.07 -0.60 -9.03
C SER A 38 -9.47 -0.26 -7.59
N LEU A 39 -8.85 0.76 -6.99
CA LEU A 39 -9.17 1.19 -5.63
C LEU A 39 -10.60 1.71 -5.54
N ALA A 40 -11.04 2.51 -6.53
CA ALA A 40 -12.39 3.06 -6.60
C ALA A 40 -13.41 2.12 -7.27
N HIS A 41 -13.09 0.86 -7.51
CA HIS A 41 -14.04 -0.08 -8.12
C HIS A 41 -15.16 -0.46 -7.14
N ASP A 42 -16.37 -0.73 -7.64
CA ASP A 42 -17.52 -1.15 -6.83
C ASP A 42 -17.23 -2.40 -5.98
N SER A 43 -16.35 -3.28 -6.47
CA SER A 43 -15.91 -4.46 -5.71
C SER A 43 -15.19 -4.09 -4.40
N MET A 44 -14.62 -2.89 -4.30
CA MET A 44 -13.99 -2.36 -3.09
C MET A 44 -14.99 -1.73 -2.13
N GLN A 45 -16.28 -1.60 -2.48
CA GLN A 45 -17.38 -1.23 -1.59
C GLN A 45 -17.08 -0.03 -0.68
N GLY A 46 -16.36 0.97 -1.20
CA GLY A 46 -15.95 2.17 -0.46
C GLY A 46 -14.97 1.95 0.70
N ARG A 47 -14.35 0.77 0.82
CA ARG A 47 -13.17 0.49 1.69
C ARG A 47 -13.30 0.96 3.14
N ARG A 48 -14.50 0.91 3.71
CA ARG A 48 -14.72 1.41 5.08
C ARG A 48 -13.86 0.66 6.08
N ALA A 49 -13.24 1.41 6.99
CA ALA A 49 -12.37 0.87 8.02
C ALA A 49 -13.00 -0.30 8.80
N GLY A 50 -12.19 -1.32 9.06
CA GLY A 50 -12.62 -2.56 9.73
C GLY A 50 -13.56 -3.45 8.92
N THR A 51 -13.66 -3.28 7.59
CA THR A 51 -14.37 -4.20 6.70
C THR A 51 -13.40 -5.05 5.88
N GLU A 52 -13.89 -6.14 5.28
CA GLU A 52 -13.08 -6.96 4.35
C GLU A 52 -12.61 -6.15 3.14
N SER A 53 -13.36 -5.14 2.70
CA SER A 53 -12.95 -4.34 1.55
C SER A 53 -11.83 -3.35 1.88
N ALA A 54 -11.75 -2.86 3.12
CA ALA A 54 -10.56 -2.17 3.62
C ALA A 54 -9.35 -3.10 3.65
N ALA A 55 -9.51 -4.33 4.17
CA ALA A 55 -8.44 -5.32 4.17
C ALA A 55 -7.98 -5.70 2.75
N GLN A 56 -8.91 -5.78 1.78
CA GLN A 56 -8.60 -5.99 0.38
C GLN A 56 -7.79 -4.84 -0.21
N ALA A 57 -8.17 -3.59 0.07
CA ALA A 57 -7.43 -2.41 -0.36
C ALA A 57 -6.01 -2.38 0.23
N ALA A 58 -5.85 -2.67 1.52
CA ALA A 58 -4.55 -2.75 2.17
C ALA A 58 -3.63 -3.78 1.49
N ARG A 59 -4.15 -4.99 1.19
CA ARG A 59 -3.40 -6.03 0.46
C ARG A 59 -3.00 -5.59 -0.95
N PHE A 60 -3.92 -4.94 -1.67
CA PHE A 60 -3.64 -4.40 -3.01
C PHE A 60 -2.51 -3.36 -2.98
N ILE A 61 -2.54 -2.44 -2.03
CA ILE A 61 -1.51 -1.41 -1.86
C ILE A 61 -0.17 -2.06 -1.46
N ALA A 62 -0.19 -3.00 -0.51
CA ALA A 62 1.00 -3.71 -0.06
C ALA A 62 1.68 -4.47 -1.21
N GLN A 63 0.89 -5.17 -2.04
CA GLN A 63 1.38 -5.85 -3.24
C GLN A 63 2.09 -4.86 -4.17
N HIS A 64 1.51 -3.69 -4.43
CA HIS A 64 2.16 -2.70 -5.29
C HIS A 64 3.40 -2.06 -4.67
N MET A 65 3.43 -1.85 -3.35
CA MET A 65 4.65 -1.43 -2.65
C MET A 65 5.77 -2.48 -2.78
N GLU A 66 5.42 -3.77 -2.69
CA GLU A 66 6.35 -4.89 -2.90
C GLU A 66 6.85 -4.95 -4.35
N GLU A 67 5.97 -4.82 -5.34
CA GLU A 67 6.32 -4.80 -6.77
C GLU A 67 7.24 -3.62 -7.14
N ILE A 68 7.04 -2.46 -6.50
CA ILE A 68 7.96 -1.31 -6.61
C ILE A 68 9.33 -1.65 -6.01
N GLY A 69 9.39 -2.60 -5.07
CA GLY A 69 10.58 -3.07 -4.40
C GLY A 69 10.83 -2.43 -3.05
N LEU A 70 9.85 -1.70 -2.47
CA LEU A 70 10.01 -1.03 -1.19
C LEU A 70 10.38 -2.00 -0.06
N THR A 71 11.07 -1.52 0.96
CA THR A 71 11.32 -2.32 2.17
C THR A 71 10.08 -2.26 3.07
N PRO A 72 9.51 -3.40 3.52
CA PRO A 72 8.39 -3.40 4.45
C PRO A 72 8.80 -2.79 5.80
N ALA A 73 7.90 -2.00 6.42
CA ALA A 73 8.14 -1.37 7.71
C ALA A 73 6.91 -1.38 8.65
N GLY A 74 5.98 -2.31 8.43
CA GLY A 74 4.92 -2.63 9.38
C GLY A 74 5.38 -3.62 10.45
N ASP A 75 4.51 -3.89 11.42
CA ASP A 75 4.73 -4.93 12.43
C ASP A 75 4.39 -6.34 11.89
N SER A 76 3.74 -6.41 10.72
CA SER A 76 3.53 -7.60 9.92
C SER A 76 3.79 -7.32 8.43
N ALA A 77 5.06 -7.46 8.02
CA ALA A 77 5.54 -7.09 6.68
C ALA A 77 5.20 -5.62 6.36
N PHE A 78 4.43 -5.33 5.30
CA PHE A 78 4.01 -3.96 4.99
C PHE A 78 2.88 -3.46 5.90
N HIS A 79 2.19 -4.33 6.63
CA HIS A 79 1.02 -3.95 7.43
C HIS A 79 1.47 -3.53 8.83
N GLN A 80 1.11 -2.30 9.23
CA GLN A 80 1.19 -1.84 10.59
C GLN A 80 -0.22 -1.91 11.19
N ARG A 81 -0.43 -2.84 12.12
CA ARG A 81 -1.74 -3.05 12.75
C ARG A 81 -2.22 -1.80 13.49
N VAL A 82 -3.50 -1.48 13.31
CA VAL A 82 -4.23 -0.43 14.02
C VAL A 82 -5.25 -1.11 14.93
N PHE A 83 -5.10 -0.89 16.24
CA PHE A 83 -6.03 -1.41 17.23
C PHE A 83 -7.02 -0.32 17.59
N ALA A 84 -8.30 -0.52 17.23
CA ALA A 84 -9.35 0.44 17.51
C ALA A 84 -10.64 -0.22 17.98
N ALA A 85 -11.50 0.57 18.60
CA ALA A 85 -12.80 0.14 19.08
C ALA A 85 -13.87 1.17 18.74
N ARG A 86 -15.10 0.69 18.50
CA ARG A 86 -16.29 1.53 18.43
C ARG A 86 -16.76 1.83 19.84
N VAL A 87 -16.86 3.11 20.16
CA VAL A 87 -17.30 3.58 21.46
C VAL A 87 -18.44 4.58 21.32
N GLN A 88 -19.30 4.66 22.33
CA GLN A 88 -20.35 5.67 22.42
C GLN A 88 -19.83 6.88 23.19
N VAL A 89 -19.72 8.02 22.53
CA VAL A 89 -19.30 9.30 23.13
C VAL A 89 -20.42 10.31 22.89
N ASN A 90 -21.02 10.82 23.97
CA ASN A 90 -22.12 11.78 23.91
C ASN A 90 -23.29 11.34 23.00
N GLY A 91 -23.64 10.05 23.05
CA GLY A 91 -24.71 9.45 22.23
C GLY A 91 -24.36 9.25 20.74
N ARG A 92 -23.10 9.48 20.34
CA ARG A 92 -22.60 9.23 18.98
C ARG A 92 -21.59 8.09 18.99
N ARG A 93 -21.69 7.20 18.01
CA ARG A 93 -20.64 6.19 17.77
C ARG A 93 -19.41 6.87 17.17
N ARG A 94 -18.24 6.52 17.69
CA ARG A 94 -16.91 6.95 17.25
C ARG A 94 -15.97 5.76 17.22
N MET A 95 -14.99 5.78 16.33
CA MET A 95 -13.84 4.88 16.43
C MET A 95 -12.80 5.55 17.31
N MET A 96 -12.19 4.80 18.22
CA MET A 96 -11.09 5.28 19.06
C MET A 96 -9.97 4.25 19.07
N VAL A 97 -8.74 4.74 18.94
CA VAL A 97 -7.54 3.92 19.09
C VAL A 97 -7.44 3.40 20.52
N VAL A 98 -7.06 2.14 20.66
CA VAL A 98 -6.70 1.54 21.94
C VAL A 98 -5.18 1.31 21.99
N PRO A 99 -4.54 1.31 23.17
CA PRO A 99 -3.09 1.37 23.27
C PRO A 99 -2.36 0.16 22.67
N ASP A 100 -2.97 -1.02 22.71
CA ASP A 100 -2.40 -2.26 22.20
C ASP A 100 -3.50 -3.31 21.93
N GLU A 101 -3.07 -4.45 21.38
CA GLU A 101 -3.95 -5.60 21.10
C GLU A 101 -4.62 -6.16 22.37
N ALA A 102 -3.92 -6.16 23.51
CA ALA A 102 -4.46 -6.68 24.76
C ALA A 102 -5.61 -5.81 25.30
N ALA A 103 -5.58 -4.50 25.05
CA ALA A 103 -6.68 -3.62 25.39
C ALA A 103 -7.99 -3.99 24.66
N LEU A 104 -7.92 -4.57 23.46
CA LEU A 104 -9.12 -5.05 22.74
C LEU A 104 -9.83 -6.19 23.48
N ASP A 105 -9.15 -6.94 24.35
CA ASP A 105 -9.80 -8.02 25.12
C ASP A 105 -10.84 -7.49 26.11
N THR A 106 -10.73 -6.22 26.48
CA THR A 106 -11.72 -5.53 27.31
C THR A 106 -12.91 -4.98 26.52
N VAL A 107 -12.84 -5.01 25.19
CA VAL A 107 -13.86 -4.49 24.26
C VAL A 107 -14.75 -5.65 23.77
N PRO A 108 -16.08 -5.49 23.73
CA PRO A 108 -16.96 -6.45 23.10
C PRO A 108 -16.52 -6.75 21.66
N GLU A 109 -16.49 -8.01 21.26
CA GLU A 109 -16.02 -8.43 19.93
C GLU A 109 -16.71 -7.66 18.79
N SER A 110 -18.01 -7.40 18.92
CA SER A 110 -18.81 -6.63 17.96
C SER A 110 -18.36 -5.18 17.77
N ASP A 111 -17.61 -4.62 18.70
CA ASP A 111 -17.10 -3.25 18.66
C ASP A 111 -15.59 -3.17 18.38
N ARG A 112 -14.87 -4.30 18.35
CA ARG A 112 -13.47 -4.32 17.92
C ARG A 112 -13.35 -3.95 16.45
N ILE A 113 -12.34 -3.16 16.14
CA ILE A 113 -11.96 -2.79 14.78
C ILE A 113 -10.52 -3.27 14.57
N TYR A 114 -10.35 -4.10 13.55
CA TYR A 114 -9.06 -4.54 13.07
C TYR A 114 -8.81 -3.90 11.73
N ASP A 115 -7.79 -3.06 11.65
CA ASP A 115 -7.34 -2.44 10.41
C ASP A 115 -5.81 -2.36 10.39
N ALA A 116 -5.24 -1.94 9.28
CA ALA A 116 -3.79 -1.75 9.19
C ALA A 116 -3.41 -0.65 8.21
N ASN A 117 -2.49 0.21 8.63
CA ASN A 117 -1.76 1.05 7.69
C ASN A 117 -0.88 0.16 6.81
N VAL A 118 -0.56 0.64 5.61
CA VAL A 118 0.42 0.00 4.72
C VAL A 118 1.66 0.88 4.62
N VAL A 119 2.80 0.37 5.08
CA VAL A 119 4.05 1.13 5.30
C VAL A 119 5.19 0.51 4.52
N GLY A 120 5.73 1.28 3.56
CA GLY A 120 6.90 0.92 2.76
C GLY A 120 8.00 1.98 2.83
N VAL A 121 9.26 1.58 2.72
CA VAL A 121 10.42 2.46 2.94
C VAL A 121 11.44 2.38 1.80
N ILE A 122 12.01 3.53 1.46
CA ILE A 122 13.29 3.64 0.76
C ILE A 122 14.31 4.20 1.75
N ARG A 123 15.30 3.38 2.14
CA ARG A 123 16.34 3.82 3.08
C ARG A 123 17.26 4.85 2.41
N GLY A 124 17.59 5.90 3.17
CA GLY A 124 18.48 6.96 2.71
C GLY A 124 19.88 6.43 2.40
N SER A 125 20.46 6.96 1.33
CA SER A 125 21.81 6.60 0.85
C SER A 125 22.94 7.30 1.61
N ASP A 126 22.67 8.42 2.28
CA ASP A 126 23.68 9.22 2.97
C ASP A 126 23.78 8.79 4.45
N PRO A 127 24.93 8.27 4.94
CA PRO A 127 25.08 7.83 6.32
C PRO A 127 24.78 8.91 7.37
N ALA A 128 24.95 10.19 7.04
CA ALA A 128 24.68 11.30 7.95
C ALA A 128 23.19 11.73 7.96
N LEU A 129 22.43 11.41 6.90
CA LEU A 129 21.04 11.88 6.74
C LEU A 129 20.01 10.75 6.73
N ARG A 130 20.42 9.48 6.61
CA ARG A 130 19.51 8.33 6.47
C ARG A 130 18.65 8.06 7.69
N ASP A 131 18.98 8.64 8.84
CA ASP A 131 18.19 8.50 10.08
C ASP A 131 17.20 9.67 10.26
N GLU A 132 17.15 10.60 9.31
CA GLU A 132 16.05 11.57 9.13
C GLU A 132 15.05 11.01 8.11
N ALA A 133 13.76 11.15 8.41
CA ALA A 133 12.68 10.63 7.57
C ALA A 133 11.84 11.75 6.95
N ILE A 134 11.50 11.59 5.68
CA ILE A 134 10.39 12.30 5.03
C ILE A 134 9.24 11.29 4.93
N VAL A 135 8.08 11.65 5.45
CA VAL A 135 6.86 10.84 5.34
C VAL A 135 6.02 11.38 4.19
N VAL A 136 5.59 10.50 3.29
CA VAL A 136 4.64 10.79 2.21
C VAL A 136 3.47 9.84 2.41
N GLY A 137 2.26 10.38 2.56
CA GLY A 137 1.11 9.53 2.84
C GLY A 137 -0.23 10.11 2.38
N ALA A 138 -1.22 9.22 2.40
CA ALA A 138 -2.61 9.36 1.99
C ALA A 138 -3.44 8.34 2.76
N HIS A 139 -4.76 8.53 2.92
CA HIS A 139 -5.61 7.48 3.49
C HIS A 139 -6.25 6.64 2.38
N PHE A 140 -6.49 5.36 2.65
CA PHE A 140 -7.06 4.47 1.64
C PHE A 140 -8.53 4.10 1.91
N ASP A 141 -9.02 4.29 3.13
CA ASP A 141 -10.41 4.06 3.45
C ASP A 141 -11.31 5.17 2.89
N HIS A 142 -12.60 4.85 2.76
CA HIS A 142 -13.66 5.83 2.52
C HIS A 142 -14.89 5.42 3.36
N ILE A 143 -16.03 6.11 3.24
CA ILE A 143 -17.20 5.88 4.10
C ILE A 143 -18.02 4.60 3.81
N GLY A 144 -17.67 3.84 2.77
CA GLY A 144 -18.28 2.53 2.48
C GLY A 144 -19.61 2.59 1.73
N ILE A 145 -20.56 1.74 2.15
CA ILE A 145 -21.94 1.73 1.62
C ILE A 145 -22.78 2.72 2.42
N ILE A 146 -23.43 3.64 1.71
CA ILE A 146 -24.24 4.73 2.25
C ILE A 146 -25.69 4.66 1.76
N GLU A 147 -26.54 5.54 2.28
CA GLU A 147 -27.85 5.77 1.69
C GLU A 147 -27.69 6.20 0.22
N PRO A 148 -28.49 5.65 -0.72
CA PRO A 148 -28.29 5.93 -2.13
C PRO A 148 -28.36 7.43 -2.46
N VAL A 149 -27.35 7.92 -3.18
CA VAL A 149 -27.32 9.24 -3.81
C VAL A 149 -27.39 9.02 -5.31
N ASP A 150 -28.39 9.62 -5.96
CA ASP A 150 -28.65 9.44 -7.39
C ASP A 150 -28.75 7.97 -7.85
N GLY A 151 -29.18 7.09 -6.96
CA GLY A 151 -29.37 5.65 -7.22
C GLY A 151 -28.14 4.78 -6.98
N ASP A 152 -27.01 5.36 -6.58
CA ASP A 152 -25.80 4.64 -6.18
C ASP A 152 -25.58 4.74 -4.67
N SER A 153 -25.24 3.61 -4.05
CA SER A 153 -25.00 3.50 -2.60
C SER A 153 -23.53 3.33 -2.25
N ILE A 154 -22.65 3.20 -3.25
CA ILE A 154 -21.23 2.97 -3.01
C ILE A 154 -20.52 4.31 -2.97
N ALA A 155 -19.87 4.59 -1.85
CA ALA A 155 -19.01 5.74 -1.74
C ALA A 155 -17.60 5.33 -2.19
N ASN A 156 -17.36 5.30 -3.50
CA ASN A 156 -16.13 4.73 -4.08
C ASN A 156 -14.85 5.50 -3.71
N GLY A 157 -14.94 6.76 -3.30
CA GLY A 157 -13.78 7.53 -2.81
C GLY A 157 -12.64 7.64 -3.82
N ALA A 158 -12.96 8.00 -5.07
CA ALA A 158 -11.96 8.09 -6.13
C ALA A 158 -11.02 9.29 -5.91
N ASP A 159 -11.59 10.46 -5.64
CA ASP A 159 -10.81 11.67 -5.33
C ASP A 159 -10.34 11.63 -3.86
N ASP A 160 -11.23 11.22 -2.95
CA ASP A 160 -11.03 11.13 -1.51
C ASP A 160 -10.99 9.65 -1.03
N ASP A 161 -9.83 9.04 -0.78
CA ASP A 161 -8.48 9.50 -1.14
C ASP A 161 -7.73 8.43 -1.95
N ALA A 162 -8.44 7.67 -2.79
CA ALA A 162 -7.80 6.74 -3.71
C ALA A 162 -6.79 7.47 -4.62
N SER A 163 -7.07 8.72 -5.02
CA SER A 163 -6.16 9.54 -5.82
C SER A 163 -4.85 9.85 -5.09
N GLY A 164 -4.88 10.17 -3.79
CA GLY A 164 -3.70 10.38 -2.97
C GLY A 164 -2.88 9.11 -2.79
N VAL A 165 -3.54 7.96 -2.59
CA VAL A 165 -2.85 6.65 -2.52
C VAL A 165 -2.13 6.36 -3.83
N VAL A 166 -2.75 6.65 -4.99
CA VAL A 166 -2.10 6.51 -6.29
C VAL A 166 -0.89 7.44 -6.42
N ALA A 167 -0.99 8.67 -5.94
CA ALA A 167 0.13 9.60 -5.91
C ALA A 167 1.29 9.08 -5.04
N VAL A 168 1.01 8.54 -3.84
CA VAL A 168 2.00 7.91 -2.97
C VAL A 168 2.73 6.77 -3.70
N LEU A 169 1.98 5.88 -4.36
CA LEU A 169 2.56 4.75 -5.10
C LEU A 169 3.40 5.20 -6.30
N GLU A 170 2.97 6.21 -7.06
CA GLU A 170 3.74 6.73 -8.19
C GLU A 170 4.99 7.48 -7.75
N ILE A 171 4.94 8.27 -6.67
CA ILE A 171 6.12 8.93 -6.10
C ILE A 171 7.12 7.87 -5.62
N ALA A 172 6.65 6.83 -4.91
CA ALA A 172 7.50 5.73 -4.48
C ALA A 172 8.17 5.02 -5.65
N ARG A 173 7.40 4.72 -6.71
CA ARG A 173 7.92 4.12 -7.94
C ARG A 173 8.98 5.00 -8.61
N ALA A 174 8.71 6.29 -8.75
CA ALA A 174 9.64 7.22 -9.37
C ALA A 174 10.95 7.36 -8.57
N LEU A 175 10.85 7.47 -7.24
CA LEU A 175 12.03 7.56 -6.36
C LEU A 175 12.86 6.28 -6.34
N ARG A 176 12.21 5.11 -6.38
CA ARG A 176 12.92 3.83 -6.38
C ARG A 176 13.69 3.56 -7.68
N HIS A 177 13.20 4.08 -8.81
CA HIS A 177 13.84 3.95 -10.12
C HIS A 177 14.70 5.17 -10.51
N GLY A 178 14.73 6.19 -9.66
CA GLY A 178 15.57 7.39 -9.81
C GLY A 178 16.86 7.31 -8.98
N PRO A 179 17.59 8.44 -8.86
CA PRO A 179 18.70 8.56 -7.93
C PRO A 179 18.24 8.27 -6.49
N ALA A 180 18.99 7.43 -5.77
CA ALA A 180 18.67 7.08 -4.40
C ALA A 180 18.58 8.35 -3.52
N PRO A 181 17.48 8.55 -2.76
CA PRO A 181 17.36 9.71 -1.90
C PRO A 181 18.43 9.68 -0.81
N LYS A 182 18.89 10.86 -0.36
CA LYS A 182 19.87 10.94 0.74
C LYS A 182 19.24 10.60 2.09
N ARG A 183 18.04 11.13 2.34
CA ARG A 183 17.20 10.85 3.51
C ARG A 183 16.37 9.60 3.28
N THR A 184 15.94 8.97 4.38
CA THR A 184 14.95 7.91 4.30
C THR A 184 13.60 8.49 3.92
N VAL A 185 12.87 7.83 3.02
CA VAL A 185 11.51 8.20 2.65
C VAL A 185 10.59 7.06 3.06
N ILE A 186 9.58 7.39 3.85
CA ILE A 186 8.55 6.46 4.34
C ILE A 186 7.26 6.78 3.60
N PHE A 187 6.69 5.76 2.96
CA PHE A 187 5.42 5.83 2.25
C PHE A 187 4.35 5.15 3.10
N VAL A 188 3.27 5.86 3.40
CA VAL A 188 2.20 5.34 4.26
C VAL A 188 0.86 5.50 3.57
N ALA A 189 0.13 4.39 3.42
CA ALA A 189 -1.31 4.44 3.19
C ALA A 189 -2.01 4.22 4.53
N PHE A 190 -2.63 5.26 5.07
CA PHE A 190 -3.28 5.26 6.37
C PHE A 190 -4.66 4.60 6.30
N ALA A 191 -5.01 3.85 7.34
CA ALA A 191 -6.34 3.30 7.53
C ALA A 191 -7.19 4.19 8.45
N GLY A 192 -8.49 4.22 8.21
CA GLY A 192 -9.48 4.75 9.15
C GLY A 192 -9.45 6.25 9.36
N GLU A 193 -9.11 7.05 8.35
CA GLU A 193 -9.21 8.51 8.40
C GLU A 193 -10.66 8.94 8.65
N GLU A 194 -11.59 8.37 7.88
CA GLU A 194 -13.02 8.72 7.88
C GLU A 194 -13.71 8.33 9.20
N GLY A 195 -13.11 7.36 9.90
CA GLY A 195 -13.51 6.91 11.22
C GLY A 195 -13.12 7.86 12.36
N GLY A 196 -12.36 8.92 12.06
CA GLY A 196 -11.79 9.87 13.02
C GLY A 196 -10.26 9.80 13.15
N GLY A 197 -9.55 9.39 12.10
CA GLY A 197 -8.09 9.38 12.07
C GLY A 197 -7.45 8.30 12.94
N ILE A 198 -7.97 7.06 12.92
CA ILE A 198 -7.46 6.01 13.82
C ILE A 198 -6.11 5.43 13.42
N GLY A 199 -5.68 5.62 12.16
CA GLY A 199 -4.40 5.13 11.65
C GLY A 199 -3.26 6.15 11.66
N SER A 200 -3.54 7.45 11.83
CA SER A 200 -2.56 8.54 11.66
C SER A 200 -2.16 9.27 12.93
#